data_AF-A0A084T271-F1
#
_entry.id   AF-A0A084T271-F1
#
_cell.length_a   1.000
_cell.length_b   1.000
_cell.length_c   1.000
_cell.angle_alpha   90.00
_cell.angle_beta   90.00
_cell.angle_gamma   90.00
#
_symmetry.space_group_name_H-M   'P 1'
#
loop_
_entity.id
_entity.type
_entity.pdbx_description
1 polymer ?
#
loop_
_entity_poly.entity_id
_entity_poly.type
_entity_poly.pdbx_seq_one_letter_code
_entity_poly.pdbx_strand_id
1 'polypeptide(L)'
;MFTHNVVDFQDHLPAWRLYMVSEVMMSLYDVDKKNHRHLSQLYEVTFRETAWGALYFALSGNAPESAERTALRLQAVLRFWDSLQHGRYLHQSLNRFMTLEELMTDACGWAMNTWCPEGGASVRSRFAVASERMARATREDCIEAIMRQFPRILPFADRNHLNHPEVVMDSSAWREHLATLDTAEFDRISAVRPGAVLQRLYIWDRQLDLQ
;
A
#
# COMPACT_ATOMS: atom_id res chain seq x y z
N MET A 1 21.47 -14.14 2.50
CA MET A 1 20.24 -14.86 2.90
C MET A 1 19.08 -13.93 2.60
N PHE A 2 18.34 -14.17 1.53
CA PHE A 2 17.11 -13.42 1.24
C PHE A 2 16.02 -14.03 2.11
N THR A 3 15.64 -13.33 3.16
CA THR A 3 14.53 -13.78 4.00
C THR A 3 13.30 -13.04 3.50
N HIS A 4 12.39 -13.77 2.87
CA HIS A 4 11.07 -13.24 2.49
C HIS A 4 10.16 -12.97 3.71
N ASN A 5 10.67 -13.28 4.91
CA ASN A 5 10.06 -13.04 6.21
C ASN A 5 11.12 -12.48 7.18
N VAL A 6 10.67 -11.76 8.22
CA VAL A 6 11.50 -11.30 9.35
C VAL A 6 12.16 -12.53 9.99
N VAL A 7 13.48 -12.56 10.22
CA VAL A 7 14.16 -13.68 10.88
C VAL A 7 14.70 -13.20 12.23
N ASP A 8 14.50 -14.01 13.26
CA ASP A 8 15.08 -13.78 14.59
C ASP A 8 16.58 -14.11 14.55
N PHE A 9 17.42 -13.14 14.93
CA PHE A 9 18.86 -13.32 15.02
C PHE A 9 19.30 -13.64 16.47
N GLN A 10 18.37 -13.72 17.42
CA GLN A 10 18.62 -13.91 18.85
C GLN A 10 17.68 -14.94 19.51
N ASP A 11 17.69 -16.18 19.00
CA ASP A 11 16.88 -17.33 19.49
C ASP A 11 16.91 -17.56 21.03
N HIS A 12 17.95 -17.08 21.71
CA HIS A 12 18.17 -17.26 23.15
C HIS A 12 17.53 -16.18 24.03
N LEU A 13 16.97 -15.11 23.44
CA LEU A 13 16.32 -14.01 24.15
C LEU A 13 14.90 -13.83 23.61
N PRO A 14 13.86 -14.41 24.26
CA PRO A 14 12.50 -14.42 23.76
C PRO A 14 11.82 -13.07 23.98
N ALA A 15 12.27 -12.02 23.28
CA ALA A 15 11.75 -10.66 23.44
C ALA A 15 10.77 -10.24 22.34
N TRP A 16 10.66 -10.95 21.20
CA TRP A 16 9.89 -10.45 20.06
C TRP A 16 9.13 -11.55 19.31
N ARG A 17 8.03 -12.04 19.88
CA ARG A 17 7.11 -12.97 19.19
C ARG A 17 6.09 -12.22 18.33
N LEU A 18 6.55 -11.53 17.30
CA LEU A 18 5.69 -11.19 16.15
C LEU A 18 5.91 -12.13 14.95
N TYR A 19 6.93 -12.99 15.04
CA TYR A 19 7.48 -13.78 13.94
C TYR A 19 6.54 -14.87 13.38
N MET A 20 5.63 -15.42 14.18
CA MET A 20 4.81 -16.57 13.74
C MET A 20 3.38 -16.21 13.31
N VAL A 21 2.97 -14.95 13.37
CA VAL A 21 1.56 -14.61 13.13
C VAL A 21 1.22 -14.64 11.62
N SER A 22 2.16 -14.29 10.75
CA SER A 22 2.03 -14.51 9.31
C SER A 22 1.90 -16.00 8.97
N GLU A 23 2.62 -16.87 9.68
CA GLU A 23 2.54 -18.33 9.52
C GLU A 23 1.19 -18.89 10.01
N VAL A 24 0.66 -18.35 11.11
CA VAL A 24 -0.70 -18.67 11.59
C VAL A 24 -1.74 -18.26 10.55
N MET A 25 -1.61 -17.09 9.92
CA MET A 25 -2.53 -16.66 8.86
C MET A 25 -2.43 -17.48 7.59
N MET A 26 -1.22 -17.84 7.16
CA MET A 26 -1.03 -18.78 6.04
C MET A 26 -1.65 -20.15 6.35
N SER A 27 -1.53 -20.62 7.58
CA SER A 27 -2.14 -21.88 8.02
C SER A 27 -3.67 -21.80 8.04
N LEU A 28 -4.24 -20.68 8.49
CA LEU A 28 -5.70 -20.44 8.45
C LEU A 28 -6.23 -20.31 7.01
N TYR A 29 -5.45 -19.74 6.10
CA TYR A 29 -5.77 -19.66 4.68
C TYR A 29 -5.97 -21.04 4.04
N ASP A 30 -5.10 -21.99 4.38
CA ASP A 30 -5.18 -23.35 3.84
C ASP A 30 -6.41 -24.13 4.32
N VAL A 31 -6.90 -23.81 5.53
CA VAL A 31 -8.06 -24.48 6.15
C VAL A 31 -9.39 -23.94 5.63
N ASP A 32 -9.50 -22.63 5.34
CA ASP A 32 -10.76 -22.02 4.90
C ASP A 32 -10.58 -21.00 3.77
N LYS A 33 -10.24 -21.51 2.59
CA LYS A 33 -10.09 -20.73 1.35
C LYS A 33 -11.35 -19.93 0.99
N LYS A 34 -12.54 -20.31 1.43
CA LYS A 34 -13.79 -19.59 1.11
C LYS A 34 -13.93 -18.32 1.96
N ASN A 35 -13.53 -18.36 3.23
CA ASN A 35 -13.62 -17.22 4.13
C ASN A 35 -12.34 -16.39 4.22
N HIS A 36 -11.29 -16.71 3.44
CA HIS A 36 -9.99 -16.03 3.52
C HIS A 36 -10.07 -14.49 3.49
N ARG A 37 -10.93 -13.89 2.65
CA ARG A 37 -11.04 -12.42 2.57
C ARG A 37 -11.58 -11.82 3.86
N HIS A 38 -12.59 -12.47 4.42
CA HIS A 38 -13.22 -12.05 5.67
C HIS A 38 -12.25 -12.21 6.85
N LEU A 39 -11.58 -13.37 6.93
CA LEU A 39 -10.57 -13.63 7.96
C LEU A 39 -9.41 -12.64 7.88
N SER A 40 -8.90 -12.34 6.69
CA SER A 40 -7.85 -11.34 6.48
C SER A 40 -8.29 -9.92 6.86
N GLN A 41 -9.56 -9.56 6.65
CA GLN A 41 -10.12 -8.28 7.10
C GLN A 41 -10.19 -8.19 8.62
N LEU A 42 -10.76 -9.20 9.28
CA LEU A 42 -10.88 -9.24 10.74
C LEU A 42 -9.50 -9.21 11.39
N TYR A 43 -8.57 -10.02 10.86
CA TYR A 43 -7.19 -10.06 11.31
C TYR A 43 -6.51 -8.69 11.21
N GLU A 44 -6.65 -7.98 10.09
CA GLU A 44 -6.11 -6.62 9.99
C GLU A 44 -6.71 -5.68 11.03
N VAL A 45 -8.04 -5.68 11.20
CA VAL A 45 -8.71 -4.81 12.17
C VAL A 45 -8.16 -5.06 13.57
N THR A 46 -8.06 -6.33 14.00
CA THR A 46 -7.56 -6.68 15.33
C THR A 46 -6.10 -6.30 15.52
N PHE A 47 -5.23 -6.57 14.55
CA PHE A 47 -3.79 -6.37 14.72
C PHE A 47 -3.35 -4.91 14.58
N ARG A 48 -4.10 -4.08 13.84
CA ARG A 48 -3.84 -2.63 13.79
C ARG A 48 -4.04 -1.93 15.13
N GLU A 49 -4.69 -2.56 16.10
CA GLU A 49 -4.79 -2.08 17.48
C GLU A 49 -3.51 -2.33 18.30
N THR A 50 -2.43 -2.80 17.67
CA THR A 50 -1.10 -2.92 18.27
C THR A 50 -0.07 -2.13 17.47
N ALA A 51 0.97 -1.62 18.13
CA ALA A 51 2.03 -0.85 17.45
C ALA A 51 2.67 -1.62 16.29
N TRP A 52 3.06 -2.87 16.53
CA TRP A 52 3.70 -3.71 15.51
C TRP A 52 2.76 -4.16 14.41
N GLY A 53 1.50 -4.48 14.73
CA GLY A 53 0.52 -4.82 13.71
C GLY A 53 0.16 -3.62 12.84
N ALA A 54 0.03 -2.43 13.44
CA ALA A 54 -0.15 -1.18 12.69
C ALA A 54 1.00 -0.96 11.70
N LEU A 55 2.25 -1.10 12.16
CA LEU A 55 3.42 -0.98 11.29
C LEU A 55 3.44 -2.06 10.21
N TYR A 56 3.22 -3.33 10.56
CA TYR A 56 3.18 -4.44 9.61
C TYR A 56 2.19 -4.20 8.47
N PHE A 57 0.97 -3.73 8.77
CA PHE A 57 -0.04 -3.50 7.74
C PHE A 57 0.21 -2.28 6.88
N ALA A 58 0.87 -1.25 7.41
CA ALA A 58 1.32 -0.12 6.60
C ALA A 58 2.40 -0.53 5.58
N LEU A 59 3.28 -1.49 5.94
CA LEU A 59 4.41 -1.91 5.11
C LEU A 59 4.11 -3.08 4.17
N SER A 60 3.31 -4.06 4.60
CA SER A 60 3.17 -5.35 3.92
C SER A 60 2.51 -5.29 2.55
N GLY A 61 1.88 -4.16 2.21
CA GLY A 61 1.30 -3.97 0.88
C GLY A 61 0.19 -4.96 0.53
N ASN A 62 -0.44 -5.57 1.54
CA ASN A 62 -1.48 -6.58 1.36
C ASN A 62 -2.72 -5.93 0.73
N ALA A 63 -3.06 -6.36 -0.50
CA ALA A 63 -4.29 -5.97 -1.18
C ALA A 63 -5.55 -6.43 -0.40
N PRO A 64 -6.70 -5.74 -0.53
CA PRO A 64 -6.92 -4.54 -1.34
C PRO A 64 -6.44 -3.26 -0.66
N GLU A 65 -5.84 -2.35 -1.42
CA GLU A 65 -5.31 -1.07 -0.96
C GLU A 65 -6.24 0.06 -1.39
N SER A 66 -7.49 0.04 -0.92
CA SER A 66 -8.35 1.20 -1.13
C SER A 66 -7.81 2.43 -0.42
N ALA A 67 -8.20 3.62 -0.88
CA ALA A 67 -7.85 4.86 -0.21
C ALA A 67 -8.27 4.80 1.26
N GLU A 68 -9.50 4.38 1.55
CA GLU A 68 -10.03 4.20 2.90
C GLU A 68 -9.22 3.19 3.73
N ARG A 69 -8.96 1.99 3.18
CA ARG A 69 -8.24 0.96 3.93
C ARG A 69 -6.80 1.37 4.21
N THR A 70 -6.17 2.05 3.26
CA THR A 70 -4.82 2.59 3.44
C THR A 70 -4.80 3.73 4.45
N ALA A 71 -5.81 4.61 4.43
CA ALA A 71 -5.97 5.66 5.44
C ALA A 71 -6.00 5.07 6.85
N LEU A 72 -6.80 4.03 7.07
CA LEU A 72 -6.90 3.36 8.37
C LEU A 72 -5.56 2.74 8.82
N ARG A 73 -4.78 2.18 7.89
CA ARG A 73 -3.42 1.66 8.18
C ARG A 73 -2.48 2.77 8.60
N LEU A 74 -2.46 3.89 7.88
CA LEU A 74 -1.63 5.05 8.21
C LEU A 74 -2.05 5.68 9.55
N GLN A 75 -3.35 5.81 9.80
CA GLN A 75 -3.89 6.31 11.07
C GLN A 75 -3.50 5.41 12.24
N ALA A 76 -3.50 4.08 12.06
CA ALA A 76 -3.04 3.16 13.09
C ALA A 76 -1.56 3.38 13.44
N VAL A 77 -0.68 3.56 12.43
CA VAL A 77 0.73 3.89 12.68
C VAL A 77 0.86 5.22 13.43
N LEU A 78 0.10 6.24 13.02
CA LEU A 78 0.12 7.56 13.67
C LEU A 78 -0.32 7.50 15.14
N ARG A 79 -1.29 6.63 15.46
CA ARG A 79 -1.74 6.37 16.84
C ARG A 79 -0.61 5.82 17.73
N PHE A 80 0.24 4.96 17.16
CA PHE A 80 1.36 4.32 17.84
C PHE A 80 2.72 4.96 17.55
N TRP A 81 2.74 6.13 16.91
CA TRP A 81 3.97 6.76 16.42
C TRP A 81 5.02 6.89 17.51
N ASP A 82 4.60 7.36 18.69
CA ASP A 82 5.52 7.64 19.78
C ASP A 82 6.14 6.36 20.36
N SER A 83 5.45 5.22 20.30
CA SER A 83 6.02 3.93 20.65
C SER A 83 6.99 3.43 19.57
N LEU A 84 6.61 3.59 18.31
CA LEU A 84 7.36 3.06 17.15
C LEU A 84 8.64 3.87 16.84
N GLN A 85 8.70 5.17 17.14
CA GLN A 85 9.83 6.01 16.74
C GLN A 85 11.17 5.64 17.39
N HIS A 86 11.13 4.92 18.51
CA HIS A 86 12.33 4.47 19.23
C HIS A 86 13.01 3.25 18.58
N GLY A 87 12.33 2.59 17.64
CA GLY A 87 12.87 1.43 16.93
C GLY A 87 13.99 1.75 15.96
N ARG A 88 14.66 0.70 15.50
CA ARG A 88 15.53 0.68 14.31
C ARG A 88 15.03 -0.40 13.38
N TYR A 89 14.89 -0.05 12.11
CA TYR A 89 14.19 -0.87 11.14
C TYR A 89 15.10 -1.26 9.99
N LEU A 90 14.82 -2.41 9.38
CA LEU A 90 15.41 -2.86 8.12
C LEU A 90 14.29 -3.04 7.11
N HIS A 91 14.42 -2.45 5.92
CA HIS A 91 13.41 -2.53 4.88
C HIS A 91 14.05 -2.46 3.49
N GLN A 92 13.93 -3.56 2.74
CA GLN A 92 14.32 -3.77 1.32
C GLN A 92 15.79 -3.51 0.94
N SER A 93 16.52 -2.69 1.68
CA SER A 93 17.94 -2.38 1.52
C SER A 93 18.76 -3.12 2.57
N LEU A 94 19.71 -3.93 2.13
CA LEU A 94 20.64 -4.61 3.03
C LEU A 94 21.54 -3.60 3.74
N ASN A 95 21.83 -3.85 5.02
CA ASN A 95 22.78 -3.09 5.85
C ASN A 95 22.46 -1.60 6.07
N ARG A 96 21.22 -1.17 5.86
CA ARG A 96 20.76 0.17 6.21
C ARG A 96 19.71 0.11 7.31
N PHE A 97 20.09 0.54 8.51
CA PHE A 97 19.13 0.81 9.57
C PHE A 97 18.38 2.11 9.30
N MET A 98 17.07 2.08 9.45
CA MET A 98 16.17 3.20 9.25
C MET A 98 15.52 3.60 10.57
N THR A 99 15.31 4.91 10.74
CA THR A 99 14.33 5.46 11.68
C THR A 99 12.90 5.17 11.21
N LEU A 100 11.90 5.38 12.06
CA LEU A 100 10.49 5.24 11.65
C LEU A 100 10.15 6.21 10.49
N GLU A 101 10.66 7.44 10.52
CA GLU A 101 10.40 8.41 9.46
C GLU A 101 10.97 7.99 8.11
N GLU A 102 12.21 7.48 8.11
CA GLU A 102 12.84 6.95 6.90
C GLU A 102 12.09 5.74 6.37
N LEU A 103 11.75 4.78 7.25
CA LEU A 103 10.99 3.60 6.89
C LEU A 103 9.63 3.95 6.26
N MET A 104 8.86 4.83 6.91
CA MET A 104 7.54 5.23 6.42
C MET A 104 7.65 6.04 5.13
N THR A 105 8.69 6.86 4.98
CA THR A 105 8.94 7.59 3.73
C THR A 105 9.29 6.63 2.59
N ASP A 106 10.12 5.62 2.84
CA ASP A 106 10.52 4.63 1.86
C ASP A 106 9.32 3.76 1.41
N ALA A 107 8.55 3.24 2.36
CA ALA A 107 7.43 2.33 2.06
C ALA A 107 6.15 3.06 1.61
N CYS A 108 5.84 4.22 2.19
CA CYS A 108 4.56 4.91 2.04
C CYS A 108 4.69 6.36 1.56
N GLY A 109 5.89 6.82 1.15
CA GLY A 109 6.11 8.21 0.70
C GLY A 109 5.24 8.61 -0.49
N TRP A 110 4.84 7.63 -1.32
CA TRP A 110 3.88 7.83 -2.40
C TRP A 110 2.55 8.40 -1.90
N ALA A 111 2.09 8.00 -0.71
CA ALA A 111 0.82 8.46 -0.15
C ALA A 111 0.91 9.93 0.25
N MET A 112 2.03 10.37 0.84
CA MET A 112 2.28 11.78 1.13
C MET A 112 2.36 12.61 -0.16
N ASN A 113 3.08 12.13 -1.16
CA ASN A 113 3.25 12.85 -2.43
C ASN A 113 1.94 12.97 -3.22
N THR A 114 1.03 12.04 -3.01
CA THR A 114 -0.28 12.02 -3.65
C THR A 114 -1.30 12.83 -2.87
N TRP A 115 -1.44 12.59 -1.58
CA TRP A 115 -2.56 13.08 -0.78
C TRP A 115 -2.19 14.30 0.08
N CYS A 116 -0.91 14.65 0.20
CA CYS A 116 -0.41 15.86 0.87
C CYS A 116 0.66 16.56 -0.02
N PRO A 117 0.28 17.03 -1.23
CA PRO A 117 1.20 17.64 -2.18
C PRO A 117 1.77 18.99 -1.69
N GLU A 118 1.05 19.71 -0.82
CA GLU A 118 1.51 20.98 -0.26
C GLU A 118 2.65 20.82 0.76
N GLY A 119 2.94 19.58 1.16
CA GLY A 119 3.95 19.28 2.16
C GLY A 119 3.44 19.49 3.58
N GLY A 120 4.37 19.53 4.53
CA GLY A 120 4.08 19.69 5.96
C GLY A 120 5.38 19.77 6.76
N ALA A 121 5.26 20.14 8.03
CA ALA A 121 6.42 20.39 8.90
C ALA A 121 7.22 19.12 9.24
N SER A 122 6.61 17.94 9.13
CA SER A 122 7.24 16.65 9.45
C SER A 122 6.63 15.49 8.66
N VAL A 123 7.32 14.34 8.62
CA VAL A 123 6.78 13.11 8.02
C VAL A 123 5.48 12.69 8.71
N ARG A 124 5.44 12.73 10.05
CA ARG A 124 4.23 12.43 10.85
C ARG A 124 3.03 13.30 10.44
N SER A 125 3.22 14.62 10.35
CA SER A 125 2.14 15.55 10.00
C SER A 125 1.64 15.39 8.57
N ARG A 126 2.55 15.14 7.61
CA ARG A 126 2.17 14.86 6.22
C ARG A 126 1.36 13.56 6.10
N PHE A 127 1.72 12.52 6.83
CA PHE A 127 0.93 11.29 6.88
C PHE A 127 -0.44 11.49 7.51
N ALA A 128 -0.56 12.34 8.54
CA ALA A 128 -1.86 12.67 9.12
C ALA A 128 -2.79 13.30 8.08
N VAL A 129 -2.33 14.34 7.39
CA VAL A 129 -3.09 15.01 6.32
C VAL A 129 -3.43 14.05 5.18
N ALA A 130 -2.45 13.28 4.72
CA ALA A 130 -2.65 12.29 3.65
C ALA A 130 -3.74 11.29 4.03
N SER A 131 -3.67 10.71 5.24
CA SER A 131 -4.64 9.73 5.71
C SER A 131 -6.05 10.30 5.88
N GLU A 132 -6.18 11.54 6.35
CA GLU A 132 -7.49 12.19 6.49
C GLU A 132 -8.15 12.43 5.13
N ARG A 133 -7.38 12.91 4.15
CA ARG A 133 -7.87 13.12 2.78
C ARG A 133 -8.25 11.79 2.12
N MET A 134 -7.43 10.76 2.27
CA MET A 134 -7.73 9.42 1.76
C MET A 134 -9.01 8.83 2.38
N ALA A 135 -9.23 9.03 3.68
CA ALA A 135 -10.43 8.53 4.36
C ALA A 135 -11.74 9.19 3.89
N ARG A 136 -11.65 10.42 3.37
CA ARG A 136 -12.80 11.18 2.85
C ARG A 136 -12.87 11.21 1.33
N ALA A 137 -11.93 10.56 0.65
CA ALA A 137 -11.80 10.66 -0.79
C ALA A 137 -13.02 10.05 -1.48
N THR A 138 -13.63 10.83 -2.36
CA THR A 138 -14.63 10.34 -3.30
C THR A 138 -13.95 9.59 -4.45
N ARG A 139 -14.73 8.93 -5.31
CA ARG A 139 -14.22 8.31 -6.53
C ARG A 139 -13.55 9.36 -7.41
N GLU A 140 -14.18 10.52 -7.57
CA GLU A 140 -13.69 11.65 -8.35
C GLU A 140 -12.36 12.18 -7.78
N ASP A 141 -12.25 12.33 -6.46
CA ASP A 141 -10.99 12.72 -5.81
C ASP A 141 -9.87 11.71 -6.09
N CYS A 142 -10.19 10.41 -6.04
CA CYS A 142 -9.24 9.34 -6.35
C CYS A 142 -8.82 9.38 -7.83
N ILE A 143 -9.75 9.62 -8.76
CA ILE A 143 -9.45 9.76 -10.20
C ILE A 143 -8.47 10.92 -10.40
N GLU A 144 -8.78 12.10 -9.87
CA GLU A 144 -7.91 13.27 -10.01
C GLU A 144 -6.53 13.06 -9.34
N ALA A 145 -6.49 12.35 -8.21
CA ALA A 145 -5.24 11.96 -7.57
C ALA A 145 -4.40 11.00 -8.44
N ILE A 146 -5.02 9.99 -9.07
CA ILE A 146 -4.37 9.09 -10.02
C ILE A 146 -3.83 9.87 -11.20
N MET A 147 -4.66 10.70 -11.84
CA MET A 147 -4.28 11.49 -13.00
C MET A 147 -3.11 12.44 -12.71
N ARG A 148 -3.06 13.03 -11.50
CA ARG A 148 -1.93 13.86 -11.06
C ARG A 148 -0.63 13.08 -10.90
N GLN A 149 -0.67 11.84 -10.42
CA GLN A 149 0.53 11.01 -10.29
C GLN A 149 0.91 10.31 -11.60
N PHE A 150 0.00 10.23 -12.55
CA PHE A 150 0.17 9.49 -13.78
C PHE A 150 1.46 9.82 -14.54
N PRO A 151 1.86 11.09 -14.73
CA PRO A 151 3.14 11.44 -15.38
C PRO A 151 4.38 10.94 -14.64
N ARG A 152 4.29 10.70 -13.32
CA ARG A 152 5.37 10.14 -12.51
C ARG A 152 5.39 8.62 -12.52
N ILE A 153 4.25 7.99 -12.76
CA ILE A 153 4.07 6.54 -12.75
C ILE A 153 4.40 5.95 -14.13
N LEU A 154 3.93 6.57 -15.21
CA LEU A 154 4.08 6.09 -16.58
C LEU A 154 5.52 5.77 -17.02
N PRO A 155 6.56 6.52 -16.62
CA PRO A 155 7.95 6.18 -16.98
C PRO A 155 8.42 4.80 -16.48
N PHE A 156 7.73 4.22 -15.50
CA PHE A 156 8.03 2.87 -15.00
C PHE A 156 7.32 1.76 -15.79
N ALA A 157 6.44 2.10 -16.74
CA ALA A 157 5.83 1.12 -17.63
C ALA A 157 6.84 0.73 -18.72
N ASP A 158 7.12 -0.56 -18.84
CA ASP A 158 7.84 -1.11 -19.98
C ASP A 158 6.92 -1.16 -21.20
N ARG A 159 7.15 -0.23 -22.14
CA ARG A 159 6.41 -0.08 -23.39
C ARG A 159 6.50 -1.31 -24.29
N ASN A 160 7.54 -2.12 -24.19
CA ASN A 160 7.68 -3.33 -25.01
C ASN A 160 6.73 -4.45 -24.59
N HIS A 161 6.12 -4.31 -23.41
CA HIS A 161 5.15 -5.26 -22.86
C HIS A 161 3.70 -4.74 -22.99
N LEU A 162 3.46 -3.69 -23.78
CA LEU A 162 2.14 -3.15 -24.06
C LEU A 162 1.77 -3.42 -25.52
N ASN A 163 0.59 -3.98 -25.74
CA ASN A 163 0.05 -4.23 -27.07
C ASN A 163 -0.57 -2.95 -27.67
N HIS A 164 -1.12 -2.07 -26.83
CA HIS A 164 -1.84 -0.84 -27.22
C HIS A 164 -1.27 0.40 -26.50
N PRO A 165 0.03 0.70 -26.62
CA PRO A 165 0.68 1.77 -25.85
C PRO A 165 0.09 3.17 -26.12
N GLU A 166 -0.41 3.43 -27.32
CA GLU A 166 -1.06 4.69 -27.69
C GLU A 166 -2.40 4.91 -26.98
N VAL A 167 -3.09 3.85 -26.56
CA VAL A 167 -4.36 3.93 -25.84
C VAL A 167 -4.09 3.99 -24.33
N VAL A 168 -3.35 3.03 -23.78
CA VAL A 168 -3.21 2.90 -22.32
C VAL A 168 -2.28 3.94 -21.69
N MET A 169 -1.49 4.65 -22.49
CA MET A 169 -0.70 5.79 -22.05
C MET A 169 -1.40 7.13 -22.27
N ASP A 170 -2.56 7.16 -22.95
CA ASP A 170 -3.34 8.37 -23.14
C ASP A 170 -4.09 8.76 -21.86
N SER A 171 -3.96 10.03 -21.47
CA SER A 171 -4.53 10.51 -20.21
C SER A 171 -6.04 10.68 -20.28
N SER A 172 -6.61 11.01 -21.44
CA SER A 172 -8.07 11.08 -21.63
C SER A 172 -8.69 9.70 -21.55
N ALA A 173 -8.15 8.74 -22.31
CA ALA A 173 -8.62 7.37 -22.32
C ALA A 173 -8.56 6.73 -20.92
N TRP A 174 -7.51 7.02 -20.15
CA TRP A 174 -7.44 6.55 -18.76
C TRP A 174 -8.50 7.21 -17.87
N ARG A 175 -8.77 8.51 -18.01
CA ARG A 175 -9.84 9.14 -17.22
C ARG A 175 -11.20 8.48 -17.51
N GLU A 176 -11.49 8.18 -18.77
CA GLU A 176 -12.70 7.47 -19.17
C GLU A 176 -12.73 6.04 -18.61
N HIS A 177 -11.63 5.29 -18.74
CA HIS A 177 -11.52 3.93 -18.21
C HIS A 177 -11.69 3.89 -16.68
N LEU A 178 -11.07 4.81 -15.93
CA LEU A 178 -11.25 4.91 -14.48
C LEU A 178 -12.71 5.15 -14.09
N ALA A 179 -13.47 5.90 -14.89
CA ALA A 179 -14.87 6.20 -14.63
C ALA A 179 -15.77 4.97 -14.85
N THR A 180 -15.39 4.05 -15.73
CA THR A 180 -16.18 2.85 -16.08
C THR A 180 -15.83 1.62 -15.26
N LEU A 181 -14.70 1.60 -14.53
CA LEU A 181 -14.32 0.49 -13.65
C LEU A 181 -15.45 0.13 -12.67
N ASP A 182 -15.63 -1.15 -12.40
CA ASP A 182 -16.45 -1.54 -11.26
C ASP A 182 -15.81 -1.10 -9.94
N THR A 183 -16.61 -1.05 -8.87
CA THR A 183 -16.13 -0.61 -7.54
C THR A 183 -14.98 -1.47 -7.02
N ALA A 184 -15.01 -2.78 -7.24
CA ALA A 184 -14.01 -3.69 -6.68
C ALA A 184 -12.66 -3.60 -7.41
N GLU A 185 -12.66 -3.31 -8.71
CA GLU A 185 -11.46 -3.02 -9.49
C GLU A 185 -10.91 -1.63 -9.15
N PHE A 186 -11.79 -0.62 -9.07
CA PHE A 186 -11.39 0.74 -8.72
C PHE A 186 -10.78 0.82 -7.32
N ASP A 187 -11.38 0.14 -6.34
CA ASP A 187 -10.90 0.12 -4.96
C ASP A 187 -9.45 -0.34 -4.86
N ARG A 188 -9.00 -1.27 -5.72
CA ARG A 188 -7.62 -1.78 -5.67
C ARG A 188 -6.56 -0.75 -6.05
N ILE A 189 -6.94 0.31 -6.77
CA ILE A 189 -6.03 1.36 -7.23
C ILE A 189 -6.32 2.72 -6.60
N SER A 190 -7.46 2.87 -5.92
CA SER A 190 -7.94 4.15 -5.38
C SER A 190 -6.97 4.83 -4.42
N ALA A 191 -6.12 4.08 -3.69
CA ALA A 191 -5.09 4.70 -2.87
C ALA A 191 -4.00 5.40 -3.69
N VAL A 192 -3.83 5.06 -4.97
CA VAL A 192 -2.79 5.60 -5.89
C VAL A 192 -1.38 5.10 -5.55
N ARG A 193 -1.27 3.83 -5.15
CA ARG A 193 0.03 3.18 -5.04
C ARG A 193 0.61 2.96 -6.46
N PRO A 194 1.83 3.42 -6.77
CA PRO A 194 2.38 3.34 -8.13
C PRO A 194 2.33 1.94 -8.75
N GLY A 195 2.73 0.90 -7.98
CA GLY A 195 2.69 -0.48 -8.46
C GLY A 195 1.29 -0.99 -8.78
N ALA A 196 0.26 -0.59 -8.02
CA ALA A 196 -1.12 -0.99 -8.26
C ALA A 196 -1.68 -0.31 -9.52
N VAL A 197 -1.38 0.98 -9.71
CA VAL A 197 -1.77 1.73 -10.92
C VAL A 197 -1.08 1.15 -12.17
N LEU A 198 0.23 0.84 -12.09
CA LEU A 198 0.97 0.16 -13.16
C LEU A 198 0.37 -1.21 -13.49
N GLN A 199 0.08 -2.01 -12.45
CA GLN A 199 -0.54 -3.31 -12.65
C GLN A 199 -1.89 -3.17 -13.36
N ARG A 200 -2.72 -2.19 -13.00
CA ARG A 200 -4.01 -1.97 -13.67
C ARG A 200 -3.84 -1.53 -15.12
N LEU A 201 -2.83 -0.74 -15.43
CA LEU A 201 -2.47 -0.37 -16.81
C LEU A 201 -2.21 -1.62 -17.66
N TYR A 202 -1.38 -2.56 -17.19
CA TYR A 202 -1.13 -3.84 -17.89
C TYR A 202 -2.36 -4.76 -17.96
N ILE A 203 -3.26 -4.70 -16.97
CA ILE A 203 -4.52 -5.44 -17.04
C ILE A 203 -5.43 -4.83 -18.10
N TRP A 204 -5.48 -3.50 -18.20
CA TRP A 204 -6.31 -2.82 -19.18
C TRP A 204 -5.82 -3.06 -20.61
N ASP A 205 -4.52 -2.96 -20.84
CA ASP A 205 -3.89 -3.28 -22.13
C ASP A 205 -4.34 -4.65 -22.66
N ARG A 206 -4.27 -5.68 -21.81
CA ARG A 206 -4.72 -7.05 -22.15
C ARG A 206 -6.24 -7.19 -22.30
N GLN A 207 -7.03 -6.30 -21.70
CA GLN A 207 -8.49 -6.30 -21.85
C GLN A 207 -8.91 -5.72 -23.21
N LEU A 208 -8.11 -4.82 -23.79
CA LEU A 208 -8.36 -4.28 -25.13
C LEU A 208 -8.24 -5.34 -26.23
N ASP A 209 -7.41 -6.37 -26.03
CA ASP A 209 -7.31 -7.53 -26.94
C ASP A 209 -8.56 -8.44 -26.91
N LEU A 210 -9.40 -8.32 -25.88
CA LEU A 210 -10.58 -9.17 -25.68
C LEU A 210 -11.88 -8.50 -26.13
N GLN A 211 -11.82 -7.26 -26.60
CA GLN A 211 -12.95 -6.47 -27.10
C GLN A 211 -13.01 -6.52 -28.63
#